data_AF-A0A9E5G033-F1
#
_entry.id   AF-A0A9E5G033-F1
#
_cell.length_a   1.000
_cell.length_b   1.000
_cell.length_c   1.000
_cell.angle_alpha   90.00
_cell.angle_beta   90.00
_cell.angle_gamma   90.00
#
_symmetry.space_group_name_H-M   'P 1'
#
loop_
_entity.id
_entity.type
_entity.pdbx_description
1 polymer ?
#
loop_
_entity_poly.entity_id
_entity_poly.type
_entity_poly.pdbx_seq_one_letter_code
_entity_poly.pdbx_strand_id
1 'polypeptide(L)'
;KFEEVLADEARRRSLDGVICGHIHEPRIDRRADGLTYANCGDWIERASALVEHADGRLEIIDVEALLREAGWKPDPTEHPEHLSIPEVTVDEEGVHAH
;
A
#
# COMPACT_ATOMS: atom_id res chain seq x y z
N LYS A 1 -19.14 0.63 -3.07
CA LYS A 1 -19.25 -0.77 -3.55
C LYS A 1 -18.02 -1.63 -3.25
N PHE A 2 -16.80 -1.31 -3.72
CA PHE A 2 -15.61 -2.14 -3.41
C PHE A 2 -15.14 -1.96 -1.96
N GLU A 3 -15.01 -0.71 -1.51
CA GLU A 3 -14.60 -0.36 -0.15
C GLU A 3 -15.55 -0.91 0.93
N GLU A 4 -16.84 -1.00 0.63
CA GLU A 4 -17.85 -1.53 1.55
C GLU A 4 -17.68 -3.04 1.76
N VAL A 5 -17.39 -3.78 0.68
CA VAL A 5 -17.13 -5.22 0.76
C VAL A 5 -15.86 -5.50 1.56
N LEU A 6 -14.80 -4.71 1.35
CA LEU A 6 -13.57 -4.83 2.12
C LEU A 6 -13.76 -4.46 3.60
N ALA A 7 -14.53 -3.41 3.88
CA ALA A 7 -14.88 -3.04 5.25
C ALA A 7 -15.72 -4.13 5.94
N ASP A 8 -16.68 -4.74 5.24
CA ASP A 8 -17.49 -5.83 5.78
C ASP A 8 -16.64 -7.08 6.08
N GLU A 9 -15.67 -7.41 5.24
CA GLU A 9 -14.77 -8.53 5.49
C GLU A 9 -13.85 -8.26 6.70
N ALA A 10 -13.28 -7.05 6.79
CA ALA A 10 -12.49 -6.64 7.95
C ALA A 10 -13.32 -6.70 9.24
N ARG A 11 -14.60 -6.29 9.20
CA ARG A 11 -15.54 -6.45 10.33
C ARG A 11 -15.77 -7.90 10.68
N ARG A 12 -16.05 -8.78 9.70
CA ARG A 12 -16.26 -10.22 9.94
C ARG A 12 -15.07 -10.85 10.63
N ARG A 13 -13.86 -10.36 10.35
CA ARG A 13 -12.61 -10.82 10.96
C ARG A 13 -12.21 -10.08 12.24
N SER A 14 -13.02 -9.13 12.70
CA SER A 14 -12.74 -8.29 13.87
C SER A 14 -11.39 -7.56 13.80
N LEU A 15 -11.07 -7.01 12.62
CA LEU A 15 -9.86 -6.22 12.38
C LEU A 15 -10.14 -4.72 12.55
N ASP A 16 -9.09 -3.94 12.85
CA ASP A 16 -9.17 -2.49 13.02
C ASP A 16 -9.26 -1.71 11.70
N GLY A 17 -8.94 -2.36 10.59
CA GLY A 17 -8.92 -1.73 9.28
C GLY A 17 -8.54 -2.67 8.14
N VAL A 18 -8.49 -2.11 6.93
CA VAL A 18 -8.07 -2.80 5.71
C VAL A 18 -7.23 -1.85 4.85
N ILE A 19 -6.15 -2.40 4.30
CA ILE A 19 -5.28 -1.72 3.31
C ILE A 19 -5.48 -2.43 1.97
N CYS A 20 -5.79 -1.70 0.90
CA CYS A 20 -5.90 -2.26 -0.45
C CYS A 20 -5.17 -1.44 -1.50
N GLY A 21 -5.05 -1.99 -2.71
CA GLY A 21 -4.65 -1.27 -3.93
C GLY A 21 -5.76 -1.31 -4.99
N HIS A 22 -5.39 -1.20 -6.27
CA HIS A 22 -6.22 -1.40 -7.48
C HIS A 22 -7.10 -0.23 -7.93
N ILE A 23 -7.57 0.62 -7.02
CA ILE A 23 -8.27 1.87 -7.39
C ILE A 23 -7.22 2.97 -7.33
N HIS A 24 -6.84 3.57 -8.46
CA HIS A 24 -5.67 4.44 -8.66
C HIS A 24 -5.64 5.76 -7.84
N GLU A 25 -6.46 5.86 -6.79
CA GLU A 25 -6.54 7.02 -5.92
C GLU A 25 -6.11 6.64 -4.50
N PRO A 26 -4.97 7.16 -4.00
CA PRO A 26 -4.54 6.94 -2.64
C PRO A 26 -5.47 7.67 -1.66
N ARG A 27 -5.89 6.99 -0.60
CA ARG A 27 -6.92 7.49 0.33
C ARG A 27 -6.79 6.87 1.71
N ILE A 28 -7.04 7.64 2.76
CA ILE A 28 -7.24 7.13 4.13
C ILE A 28 -8.58 7.68 4.62
N ASP A 29 -9.54 6.78 4.83
CA ASP A 29 -10.86 7.12 5.33
C ASP A 29 -11.13 6.40 6.65
N ARG A 30 -11.45 7.17 7.69
CA ARG A 30 -11.92 6.64 8.95
C ARG A 30 -13.44 6.61 8.96
N ARG A 31 -14.01 5.40 9.02
CA ARG A 31 -15.45 5.20 8.95
C ARG A 31 -16.12 5.50 10.29
N ALA A 32 -17.43 5.76 10.25
CA ALA A 32 -18.23 6.16 11.42
C ALA A 32 -18.23 5.10 12.54
N ASP A 33 -17.97 3.85 12.20
CA ASP A 33 -17.87 2.71 13.11
C ASP A 33 -16.44 2.49 13.64
N GLY A 34 -15.50 3.38 13.32
CA GLY A 34 -14.11 3.34 13.80
C GLY A 34 -13.14 2.56 12.93
N LEU A 35 -13.64 1.84 11.91
CA LEU A 35 -12.80 1.07 10.99
C LEU A 35 -12.00 1.98 10.05
N THR A 36 -10.72 1.66 9.86
CA THR A 36 -9.84 2.40 8.94
C THR A 36 -9.78 1.72 7.57
N TYR A 37 -10.12 2.46 6.52
CA TYR A 37 -9.92 2.04 5.14
C TYR A 37 -8.75 2.84 4.57
N ALA A 38 -7.73 2.15 4.05
CA ALA A 38 -6.60 2.78 3.39
C ALA A 38 -6.36 2.19 2.00
N ASN A 39 -6.04 3.04 1.03
CA ASN A 39 -5.64 2.65 -0.31
C ASN A 39 -4.28 3.26 -0.64
N CYS A 40 -3.34 2.43 -1.08
CA CYS A 40 -1.97 2.85 -1.43
C CYS A 40 -1.87 3.53 -2.81
N GLY A 41 -2.93 3.50 -3.63
CA GLY A 41 -2.95 4.06 -4.98
C GLY A 41 -2.30 3.13 -6.01
N ASP A 42 -1.82 3.70 -7.12
CA ASP A 42 -1.09 2.99 -8.16
C ASP A 42 0.27 3.65 -8.40
N TRP A 43 1.34 2.86 -8.35
CA TRP A 43 2.73 3.29 -8.56
C TRP A 43 2.99 3.78 -9.98
N ILE A 44 2.06 3.55 -10.92
CA ILE A 44 2.18 3.96 -12.32
C ILE A 44 1.75 5.41 -12.52
N GLU A 45 0.58 5.82 -12.00
CA GLU A 45 0.03 7.17 -12.23
C GLU A 45 0.33 8.15 -11.08
N ARG A 46 0.50 7.63 -9.86
CA ARG A 46 0.77 8.42 -8.66
C ARG A 46 1.81 7.68 -7.85
N ALA A 47 3.05 8.15 -7.87
CA ALA A 47 4.13 7.60 -7.06
C ALA A 47 3.90 7.87 -5.55
N SER A 48 2.82 7.32 -4.98
CA SER A 48 2.42 7.46 -3.59
C SER A 48 2.70 6.19 -2.81
N ALA A 49 3.05 6.34 -1.53
CA ALA A 49 3.18 5.22 -0.61
C ALA A 49 2.32 5.46 0.65
N LEU A 50 1.81 4.37 1.22
CA LEU A 50 1.17 4.37 2.53
C LEU A 50 2.22 4.02 3.59
N VAL A 51 2.37 4.89 4.60
CA VAL A 51 3.31 4.72 5.71
C VAL A 51 2.53 4.56 7.00
N GLU A 52 2.88 3.53 7.78
CA GLU A 52 2.46 3.37 9.16
C GLU A 52 3.56 3.85 10.10
N HIS A 53 3.21 4.78 10.97
CA HIS A 53 4.10 5.32 12.00
C HIS A 53 4.07 4.40 13.24
N ALA A 54 5.12 4.44 14.05
CA ALA A 54 5.20 3.63 15.27
C ALA A 54 4.11 3.94 16.32
N ASP A 55 3.42 5.08 16.19
CA ASP A 55 2.27 5.47 17.01
C ASP A 55 0.91 4.98 16.43
N GLY A 56 0.94 4.21 15.34
CA GLY A 56 -0.24 3.67 14.66
C GLY A 56 -0.92 4.65 13.70
N ARG A 57 -0.35 5.85 13.48
CA ARG A 57 -0.86 6.77 12.45
C ARG A 57 -0.54 6.24 11.05
N LEU A 58 -1.53 6.29 10.16
CA LEU A 58 -1.33 6.08 8.73
C LEU A 58 -1.18 7.43 8.01
N GLU A 59 -0.29 7.48 7.02
CA GLU A 59 -0.01 8.65 6.19
C GLU A 59 0.19 8.23 4.73
N ILE A 60 -0.27 9.06 3.79
CA ILE A 60 0.07 8.93 2.38
C ILE A 60 1.15 9.95 2.05
N ILE A 61 2.25 9.47 1.48
CA ILE A 61 3.38 10.31 1.04
C ILE A 61 3.52 10.27 -0.48
N ASP A 62 4.04 11.36 -1.05
CA ASP A 62 4.56 11.39 -2.41
C ASP A 62 6.02 10.91 -2.39
N VAL A 63 6.28 9.76 -3.00
CA VAL A 63 7.58 9.10 -3.02
C VAL A 63 8.58 9.89 -3.86
N GLU A 64 8.15 10.50 -4.97
CA GLU A 64 9.07 11.29 -5.79
C GLU A 64 9.53 12.54 -5.03
N ALA A 65 8.59 13.23 -4.38
CA ALA A 65 8.92 14.38 -3.53
C ALA A 65 9.85 13.97 -2.38
N LEU A 66 9.55 12.87 -1.69
CA LEU A 66 10.37 12.37 -0.59
C LEU A 66 11.80 12.04 -1.05
N LEU A 67 11.95 11.29 -2.14
CA LEU A 67 13.26 10.92 -2.68
C LEU A 67 14.07 12.14 -3.11
N ARG A 68 13.40 13.14 -3.70
CA ARG A 68 14.01 14.42 -4.10
C ARG A 68 14.51 15.20 -2.89
N GLU A 69 13.72 15.30 -1.83
CA GLU A 69 14.11 15.97 -0.58
C GLU A 69 15.26 15.22 0.13
N ALA A 70 15.24 13.90 0.10
CA ALA A 70 16.32 13.06 0.63
C ALA A 70 17.62 13.16 -0.18
N GLY A 71 17.61 13.85 -1.33
CA GLY A 71 18.76 13.94 -2.23
C GLY A 71 19.13 12.59 -2.87
N TRP A 72 18.19 11.64 -2.90
CA TRP A 72 18.39 10.34 -3.52
C TRP A 72 18.59 10.50 -5.03
N LYS A 73 19.52 9.73 -5.58
CA LYS A 73 19.77 9.67 -7.02
C LYS A 73 19.76 8.19 -7.42
N PRO A 74 19.02 7.82 -8.48
CA PRO A 74 19.07 6.46 -8.98
C PRO A 74 20.49 6.13 -9.44
N ASP A 75 20.93 4.89 -9.21
CA ASP A 75 22.15 4.40 -9.85
C ASP A 75 21.87 4.25 -11.35
N PRO A 76 22.63 4.93 -12.23
CA PRO A 76 22.42 4.83 -13.68
C PRO A 76 22.65 3.43 -14.25
N THR A 77 23.19 2.49 -13.48
CA THR A 77 23.37 1.08 -13.86
C THR A 77 22.23 0.16 -13.42
N GLU A 78 21.29 0.65 -12.60
CA GLU A 78 20.05 -0.06 -12.28
C GLU A 78 19.08 0.02 -13.46
N HIS A 79 19.20 -0.94 -14.37
CA HIS A 79 18.25 -1.14 -15.46
C HIS A 79 17.05 -1.99 -14.97
N PRO A 80 15.81 -1.63 -15.31
CA PRO A 80 14.61 -2.36 -14.88
C PRO A 80 14.58 -3.81 -15.39
N GLU A 81 15.31 -4.14 -16.45
CA GLU A 81 15.50 -5.52 -16.92
C GLU A 81 16.22 -6.47 -15.94
N HIS A 82 16.82 -5.97 -14.84
CA HIS A 82 17.47 -6.80 -13.81
C HIS A 82 16.62 -7.03 -12.56
N LEU A 83 15.43 -6.41 -12.46
CA LEU A 83 14.48 -6.70 -11.40
C LEU A 83 13.73 -7.99 -11.75
N SER A 84 14.36 -9.13 -11.48
CA SER A 84 13.64 -10.42 -11.43
C SER A 84 12.62 -10.31 -10.29
N ILE A 85 11.35 -10.11 -10.64
CA ILE A 85 10.25 -10.19 -9.67
C ILE A 85 10.25 -11.63 -9.17
N PRO A 86 10.48 -11.89 -7.87
CA PRO A 86 10.48 -13.26 -7.34
C PRO A 86 9.11 -13.89 -7.58
N GLU A 87 9.10 -15.19 -7.86
CA GLU A 87 7.85 -15.90 -8.12
C GLU A 87 7.15 -16.09 -6.76
N VAL A 88 6.07 -15.35 -6.56
CA VAL A 88 5.31 -15.38 -5.29
C VAL A 88 4.20 -16.41 -5.39
N THR A 89 4.21 -17.38 -4.49
CA THR A 89 3.13 -18.35 -4.30
C THR A 89 2.28 -17.95 -3.08
N VAL A 90 0.97 -18.13 -3.19
CA VAL A 90 0.01 -17.83 -2.10
C VAL A 90 -0.76 -19.10 -1.78
N ASP A 91 -0.69 -19.53 -0.52
CA ASP A 91 -1.42 -20.68 0.00
C ASP A 91 -2.19 -20.35 1.29
N GLU A 92 -2.81 -21.35 1.91
CA GLU A 92 -3.58 -21.18 3.15
C GLU A 92 -2.71 -20.78 4.36
N GLU A 93 -1.38 -20.94 4.28
CA GLU A 93 -0.42 -20.60 5.33
C GLU A 93 0.19 -19.20 5.16
N GLY A 94 0.15 -18.62 3.94
CA GLY A 94 0.55 -17.23 3.70
C GLY A 94 1.11 -16.95 2.31
N VAL A 95 1.95 -15.92 2.22
CA VAL A 95 2.63 -15.49 0.99
C VAL A 95 4.09 -15.94 1.07
N HIS A 96 4.54 -16.73 0.09
CA HIS A 96 5.90 -17.26 0.00
C HIS A 96 6.57 -16.74 -1.28
N ALA A 97 7.83 -16.29 -1.20
CA ALA A 97 8.61 -15.86 -2.35
C ALA A 97 9.71 -16.89 -2.66
N HIS A 98 9.85 -17.27 -3.94
CA HIS A 98 10.91 -18.16 -4.44
C HIS A 98 11.94 -17.42 -5.28
#